data_AF-M4V890-F1
#
_entry.id   AF-M4V890-F1
#
_cell.length_a   1.000
_cell.length_b   1.000
_cell.length_c   1.000
_cell.angle_alpha   90.00
_cell.angle_beta   90.00
_cell.angle_gamma   90.00
#
_symmetry.space_group_name_H-M   'P 1'
#
loop_
_entity.id
_entity.type
_entity.pdbx_description
1 polymer ?
#
loop_
_entity_poly.entity_id
_entity_poly.type
_entity_poly.pdbx_seq_one_letter_code
_entity_poly.pdbx_strand_id
1 'polypeptide(L)'
;MFFRRICLTVSPLLMLAVISQANEAPKAGAPDAQVEQYSGSQNQEWEKVQGRLSALKTKVDAQEALVKSLAADKVQLQGQALVSKVEELKKEYATLRDLTAEYNKLNEEYLTKYPERGLKEKRVYPRVEAKPLSAYENDTSLNGQVNRVHKKILQKYSRSKQQKDAATSDSKKTETESKNTQSEEPSSSVTDPIIYKK
;
A
#
# COMPACT_ATOMS: atom_id res chain seq x y z
N MET A 1 -34.43 42.87 3.14
CA MET A 1 -33.97 41.53 2.71
C MET A 1 -33.46 40.78 3.91
N PHE A 2 -33.97 39.56 4.12
CA PHE A 2 -33.96 38.81 5.37
C PHE A 2 -32.58 38.23 5.72
N PHE A 3 -32.09 38.52 6.93
CA PHE A 3 -30.99 37.79 7.56
C PHE A 3 -31.45 36.36 7.88
N ARG A 4 -30.91 35.38 7.16
CA ARG A 4 -31.16 33.96 7.45
C ARG A 4 -30.28 33.50 8.62
N ARG A 5 -30.97 32.92 9.60
CA ARG A 5 -30.50 32.36 10.87
C ARG A 5 -29.41 31.30 10.65
N ILE A 6 -28.34 31.42 11.42
CA ILE A 6 -27.36 30.37 11.67
C ILE A 6 -27.96 29.44 12.72
N CYS A 7 -28.41 28.26 12.31
CA CYS A 7 -28.76 27.18 13.25
C CYS A 7 -27.53 26.29 13.45
N LEU A 8 -26.84 26.52 14.56
CA LEU A 8 -25.92 25.57 15.19
C LEU A 8 -26.73 24.36 15.68
N THR A 9 -26.60 23.21 15.02
CA THR A 9 -27.05 21.94 15.59
C THR A 9 -25.85 21.25 16.26
N VAL A 10 -25.79 21.42 17.57
CA VAL A 10 -24.97 20.64 18.49
C VAL A 10 -25.46 19.20 18.44
N SER A 11 -24.64 18.27 17.95
CA SER A 11 -24.95 16.84 17.94
C SER A 11 -24.50 16.22 19.28
N PRO A 12 -25.42 15.62 20.07
CA PRO A 12 -25.08 15.10 21.39
C PRO A 12 -24.47 13.70 21.33
N LEU A 13 -23.37 13.56 22.07
CA LEU A 13 -23.14 12.52 23.08
C LEU A 13 -23.65 11.08 22.78
N LEU A 14 -22.69 10.19 22.57
CA LEU A 14 -22.35 9.10 23.51
C LEU A 14 -23.53 8.21 23.97
N MET A 15 -23.81 7.17 23.19
CA MET A 15 -24.51 5.99 23.69
C MET A 15 -23.49 4.88 24.00
N LEU A 16 -23.14 4.78 25.28
CA LEU A 16 -22.64 3.56 25.90
C LEU A 16 -23.77 2.53 25.86
N ALA A 17 -23.56 1.40 25.20
CA ALA A 17 -24.37 0.20 25.39
C ALA A 17 -23.46 -0.92 25.88
N VAL A 18 -23.49 -1.13 27.20
CA VAL A 18 -23.00 -2.33 27.88
C VAL A 18 -23.98 -3.45 27.56
N ILE A 19 -23.54 -4.48 26.86
CA ILE A 19 -24.28 -5.75 26.77
C ILE A 19 -23.44 -6.79 27.51
N SER A 20 -23.87 -7.08 28.73
CA SER A 20 -23.50 -8.26 29.50
C SER A 20 -24.73 -9.16 29.52
N GLN A 21 -24.66 -10.34 28.90
CA GLN A 21 -25.46 -11.47 29.34
C GLN A 21 -24.88 -12.79 28.83
N ALA A 22 -24.54 -13.63 29.80
CA ALA A 22 -24.20 -15.03 29.66
C ALA A 22 -25.42 -15.84 29.22
N ASN A 23 -25.21 -16.82 28.34
CA ASN A 23 -26.09 -17.97 28.24
C ASN A 23 -25.28 -19.21 27.85
N GLU A 24 -25.41 -20.28 28.62
CA GLU A 24 -24.70 -21.54 28.47
C GLU A 24 -25.52 -22.57 27.66
N ALA A 25 -24.79 -23.30 26.79
CA ALA A 25 -24.97 -24.70 26.33
C ALA A 25 -26.07 -25.07 25.29
N PRO A 26 -25.93 -26.24 24.59
CA PRO A 26 -24.81 -26.69 23.75
C PRO A 26 -25.24 -27.34 22.38
N LYS A 27 -24.25 -27.85 21.63
CA LYS A 27 -24.29 -28.81 20.48
C LYS A 27 -24.51 -28.27 19.05
N ALA A 28 -23.45 -28.30 18.23
CA ALA A 28 -23.16 -29.39 17.28
C ALA A 28 -22.25 -28.92 16.12
N GLY A 29 -21.08 -29.58 15.97
CA GLY A 29 -20.43 -29.85 14.68
C GLY A 29 -19.71 -28.70 13.96
N ALA A 30 -18.42 -28.50 14.25
CA ALA A 30 -17.44 -27.99 13.28
C ALA A 30 -16.05 -28.54 13.65
N PRO A 31 -15.23 -28.96 12.67
CA PRO A 31 -13.93 -29.56 12.94
C PRO A 31 -12.95 -28.49 13.44
N ASP A 32 -12.48 -28.68 14.65
CA ASP A 32 -11.12 -28.42 15.14
C ASP A 32 -10.36 -27.29 14.43
N ALA A 33 -10.82 -26.06 14.59
CA ALA A 33 -9.90 -24.92 14.59
C ALA A 33 -9.38 -24.81 16.02
N GLN A 34 -8.31 -25.55 16.32
CA GLN A 34 -7.53 -25.30 17.52
C GLN A 34 -7.09 -23.85 17.47
N VAL A 35 -7.83 -22.98 18.15
CA VAL A 35 -7.32 -21.69 18.58
C VAL A 35 -6.26 -22.08 19.59
N GLU A 36 -5.03 -22.30 19.12
CA GLU A 36 -3.88 -22.46 19.99
C GLU A 36 -3.95 -21.33 21.01
N GLN A 37 -4.22 -21.72 22.25
CA GLN A 37 -4.42 -20.79 23.34
C GLN A 37 -3.03 -20.28 23.72
N TYR A 38 -2.55 -19.33 22.92
CA TYR A 38 -1.29 -18.65 23.11
C TYR A 38 -1.25 -18.11 24.54
N SER A 39 -0.14 -18.39 25.23
CA SER A 39 0.03 -17.98 26.62
C SER A 39 -0.26 -16.48 26.77
N GLY A 40 -0.86 -16.06 27.88
CA GLY A 40 -1.18 -14.64 28.12
C GLY A 40 0.04 -13.71 27.98
N SER A 41 1.26 -14.23 28.21
CA SER A 41 2.52 -13.50 27.98
C SER A 41 2.77 -13.15 26.51
N GLN A 42 2.44 -14.05 25.60
CA GLN A 42 2.69 -13.90 24.17
C GLN A 42 1.69 -12.92 23.52
N ASN A 43 0.46 -12.86 24.05
CA ASN A 43 -0.50 -11.82 23.68
C ASN A 43 0.00 -10.43 24.08
N GLN A 44 0.55 -10.27 25.29
CA GLN A 44 1.08 -8.99 25.76
C GLN A 44 2.31 -8.52 24.98
N GLU A 45 3.20 -9.45 24.58
CA GLU A 45 4.35 -9.11 23.73
C GLU A 45 3.92 -8.71 22.32
N TRP A 46 2.95 -9.42 21.75
CA TRP A 46 2.37 -9.08 20.46
C TRP A 46 1.73 -7.68 20.46
N GLU A 47 0.92 -7.35 21.47
CA GLU A 47 0.33 -6.01 21.61
C GLU A 47 1.39 -4.91 21.70
N LYS A 48 2.48 -5.17 22.44
CA LYS A 48 3.62 -4.23 22.53
C LYS A 48 4.29 -4.04 21.18
N VAL A 49 4.52 -5.10 20.40
CA VAL A 49 5.14 -5.00 19.07
C VAL A 49 4.19 -4.27 18.11
N GLN A 50 2.90 -4.56 18.14
CA GLN A 50 1.91 -3.86 17.33
C GLN A 50 1.84 -2.36 17.68
N GLY A 51 1.87 -2.01 18.97
CA GLY A 51 1.89 -0.62 19.43
C GLY A 51 3.16 0.12 18.99
N ARG A 52 4.31 -0.56 19.01
CA ARG A 52 5.56 0.00 18.46
C ARG A 52 5.48 0.19 16.95
N LEU A 53 4.92 -0.78 16.23
CA LEU A 53 4.77 -0.73 14.78
C LEU A 53 3.82 0.38 14.33
N SER A 54 2.70 0.57 15.03
CA SER A 54 1.78 1.69 14.77
C SER A 54 2.42 3.03 15.09
N ALA A 55 3.12 3.17 16.23
CA ALA A 55 3.83 4.39 16.58
C ALA A 55 4.94 4.72 15.56
N LEU A 56 5.69 3.72 15.11
CA LEU A 56 6.75 3.90 14.12
C LEU A 56 6.19 4.26 12.75
N LYS A 57 5.05 3.67 12.35
CA LYS A 57 4.32 4.08 11.16
C LYS A 57 3.90 5.55 11.23
N THR A 58 3.32 6.00 12.35
CA THR A 58 2.95 7.41 12.54
C THR A 58 4.17 8.32 12.44
N LYS A 59 5.33 7.92 12.96
CA LYS A 59 6.58 8.68 12.81
C LYS A 59 7.04 8.75 11.35
N VAL A 60 6.99 7.63 10.61
CA VAL A 60 7.31 7.61 9.17
C VAL A 60 6.37 8.54 8.40
N ASP A 61 5.06 8.46 8.65
CA ASP A 61 4.06 9.29 7.97
C ASP A 61 4.24 10.78 8.28
N ALA A 62 4.52 11.13 9.55
CA ALA A 62 4.80 12.51 9.97
C ALA A 62 6.09 13.05 9.33
N GLN A 63 7.15 12.24 9.31
CA GLN A 63 8.42 12.60 8.69
C GLN A 63 8.29 12.73 7.16
N GLU A 64 7.48 11.87 6.52
CA GLU A 64 7.20 11.99 5.09
C GLU A 64 6.43 13.28 4.78
N ALA A 65 5.48 13.69 5.62
CA ALA A 65 4.78 14.95 5.48
C ALA A 65 5.73 16.15 5.62
N LEU A 66 6.68 16.09 6.55
CA LEU A 66 7.71 17.12 6.73
C LEU A 66 8.63 17.21 5.51
N VAL A 67 9.13 16.09 4.99
CA VAL A 67 9.97 16.08 3.77
C VAL A 67 9.20 16.65 2.58
N LYS A 68 7.91 16.34 2.45
CA LYS A 68 7.04 16.90 1.40
C LYS A 68 6.87 18.41 1.53
N SER A 69 6.68 18.94 2.74
CA SER A 69 6.56 20.39 2.95
C SER A 69 7.87 21.10 2.66
N LEU A 70 9.00 20.58 3.15
CA LEU A 70 10.33 21.13 2.85
C LEU A 70 10.63 21.11 1.34
N ALA A 71 10.24 20.06 0.63
CA ALA A 71 10.39 19.95 -0.81
C ALA A 71 9.55 21.00 -1.56
N ALA A 72 8.34 21.30 -1.06
CA ALA A 72 7.49 22.34 -1.63
C ALA A 72 8.06 23.75 -1.37
N ASP A 73 8.50 24.02 -0.14
CA ASP A 73 9.08 25.33 0.25
C ASP A 73 10.35 25.64 -0.56
N LYS A 74 11.18 24.62 -0.82
CA LYS A 74 12.39 24.72 -1.64
C LYS A 74 12.11 25.33 -3.02
N VAL A 75 10.96 25.03 -3.65
CA VAL A 75 10.63 25.52 -5.00
C VAL A 75 10.46 27.04 -5.05
N GLN A 76 10.10 27.66 -3.93
CA GLN A 76 9.84 29.10 -3.84
C GLN A 76 11.07 29.92 -3.42
N LEU A 77 12.13 29.26 -2.94
CA LEU A 77 13.31 29.91 -2.38
C LEU A 77 14.45 30.03 -3.40
N GLN A 78 15.27 31.07 -3.27
CA GLN A 78 16.45 31.32 -4.12
C GLN A 78 17.65 31.78 -3.26
N GLY A 79 18.86 31.67 -3.82
CA GLY A 79 20.09 32.15 -3.18
C GLY A 79 20.50 31.35 -1.93
N GLN A 80 21.02 32.03 -0.91
CA GLN A 80 21.56 31.37 0.29
C GLN A 80 20.48 30.63 1.11
N ALA A 81 19.25 31.12 1.11
CA ALA A 81 18.12 30.48 1.78
C ALA A 81 17.79 29.10 1.16
N LEU A 82 17.98 28.94 -0.14
CA LEU A 82 17.79 27.67 -0.84
C LEU A 82 18.81 26.62 -0.36
N VAL A 83 20.08 27.01 -0.21
CA VAL A 83 21.16 26.10 0.20
C VAL A 83 20.89 25.54 1.59
N SER A 84 20.56 26.40 2.56
CA SER A 84 20.23 25.98 3.92
C SER A 84 19.01 25.04 3.95
N LYS A 85 17.97 25.32 3.16
CA LYS A 85 16.77 24.47 3.10
C LYS A 85 17.05 23.12 2.44
N VAL A 86 17.93 23.07 1.44
CA VAL A 86 18.36 21.82 0.80
C VAL A 86 19.17 20.95 1.77
N GLU A 87 20.02 21.55 2.61
CA GLU A 87 20.75 20.80 3.64
C GLU A 87 19.82 20.24 4.71
N GLU A 88 18.84 21.04 5.15
CA GLU A 88 17.78 20.58 6.06
C GLU A 88 16.98 19.42 5.45
N LEU A 89 16.53 19.55 4.19
CA LEU A 89 15.84 18.49 3.45
C LEU A 89 16.66 17.19 3.37
N LYS A 90 17.97 17.28 3.16
CA LYS A 90 18.85 16.10 3.13
C LYS A 90 18.92 15.40 4.50
N LYS A 91 19.02 16.17 5.59
CA LYS A 91 19.03 15.63 6.96
C LYS A 91 17.71 14.92 7.27
N GLU A 92 16.59 15.58 6.99
CA GLU A 92 15.25 15.04 7.26
C GLU A 92 14.88 13.87 6.36
N TYR A 93 15.47 13.79 5.15
CA TYR A 93 15.33 12.62 4.30
C TYR A 93 16.15 11.43 4.81
N ALA A 94 17.34 11.65 5.37
CA ALA A 94 18.13 10.59 5.99
C ALA A 94 17.39 9.98 7.18
N THR A 95 16.80 10.82 8.05
CA THR A 95 15.97 10.34 9.17
C THR A 95 14.73 9.57 8.70
N LEU A 96 14.06 10.02 7.63
CA LEU A 96 12.94 9.28 7.01
C LEU A 96 13.39 7.89 6.54
N ARG A 97 14.55 7.80 5.90
CA ARG A 97 15.12 6.54 5.40
C ARG A 97 15.40 5.58 6.56
N ASP A 98 16.00 6.07 7.64
CA ASP A 98 16.33 5.26 8.82
C ASP A 98 15.05 4.77 9.51
N LEU A 99 14.07 5.64 9.72
CA LEU A 99 12.75 5.26 10.29
C LEU A 99 12.03 4.23 9.43
N THR A 100 12.11 4.35 8.10
CA THR A 100 11.51 3.37 7.17
C THR A 100 12.22 2.01 7.25
N ALA A 101 13.55 2.02 7.37
CA ALA A 101 14.33 0.79 7.55
C ALA A 101 14.00 0.10 8.90
N GLU A 102 13.90 0.88 9.98
CA GLU A 102 13.47 0.38 11.28
C GLU A 102 12.04 -0.19 11.24
N TYR A 103 11.12 0.50 10.57
CA TYR A 103 9.74 0.03 10.40
C TYR A 103 9.70 -1.31 9.67
N ASN A 104 10.44 -1.42 8.57
CA ASN A 104 10.49 -2.66 7.81
C ASN A 104 11.11 -3.80 8.63
N LYS A 105 12.20 -3.55 9.36
CA LYS A 105 12.83 -4.54 10.23
C LYS A 105 11.87 -5.03 11.32
N LEU A 106 11.17 -4.11 11.99
CA LEU A 106 10.20 -4.46 13.03
C LEU A 106 8.99 -5.19 12.44
N ASN A 107 8.56 -4.82 11.24
CA ASN A 107 7.48 -5.49 10.52
C ASN A 107 7.88 -6.91 10.13
N GLU A 108 9.09 -7.13 9.61
CA GLU A 108 9.61 -8.47 9.31
C GLU A 108 9.69 -9.32 10.57
N GLU A 109 10.17 -8.77 11.68
CA GLU A 109 10.20 -9.44 12.99
C GLU A 109 8.79 -9.80 13.48
N TYR A 110 7.85 -8.86 13.38
CA TYR A 110 6.44 -9.07 13.73
C TYR A 110 5.83 -10.21 12.91
N LEU A 111 6.06 -10.22 11.60
CA LEU A 111 5.53 -11.22 10.68
C LEU A 111 6.15 -12.60 10.88
N THR A 112 7.44 -12.66 11.26
CA THR A 112 8.17 -13.92 11.51
C THR A 112 7.81 -14.51 12.87
N LYS A 113 7.71 -13.69 13.91
CA LYS A 113 7.40 -14.14 15.29
C LYS A 113 5.92 -14.44 15.51
N TYR A 114 5.03 -13.76 14.80
CA TYR A 114 3.57 -13.91 14.97
C TYR A 114 2.87 -14.22 13.65
N PRO A 115 3.20 -15.36 13.00
CA PRO A 115 2.64 -15.71 11.71
C PRO A 115 1.11 -15.88 11.77
N GLU A 116 0.57 -16.44 12.84
CA GLU A 116 -0.85 -16.79 12.95
C GLU A 116 -1.77 -15.57 13.12
N ARG A 117 -1.24 -14.43 13.61
CA ARG A 117 -2.03 -13.23 13.91
C ARG A 117 -2.29 -12.34 12.67
N GLY A 118 -1.82 -12.75 11.49
CA GLY A 118 -1.94 -12.01 10.23
C GLY A 118 -2.73 -12.72 9.11
N LEU A 119 -3.25 -13.93 9.31
CA LEU A 119 -3.99 -14.64 8.27
C LEU A 119 -5.44 -14.17 8.16
N LYS A 120 -5.67 -13.22 7.25
CA LYS A 120 -6.86 -13.26 6.40
C LYS A 120 -6.35 -13.34 4.97
N GLU A 121 -6.42 -14.53 4.37
CA GLU A 121 -5.98 -14.83 2.99
C GLU A 121 -4.47 -14.75 2.71
N LYS A 122 -4.02 -15.41 1.63
CA LYS A 122 -2.61 -15.71 1.30
C LYS A 122 -1.69 -14.47 1.36
N ARG A 123 -0.49 -14.68 1.92
CA ARG A 123 0.46 -13.61 2.27
C ARG A 123 1.15 -13.03 1.04
N VAL A 124 0.89 -11.77 0.73
CA VAL A 124 1.76 -10.91 -0.10
C VAL A 124 2.23 -9.78 0.80
N TYR A 125 3.55 -9.67 1.01
CA TYR A 125 4.12 -8.67 1.90
C TYR A 125 4.49 -7.41 1.12
N PRO A 126 3.72 -6.29 1.24
CA PRO A 126 4.15 -5.04 0.65
C PRO A 126 5.30 -4.46 1.50
N ARG A 127 6.52 -4.54 0.97
CA ARG A 127 7.66 -3.78 1.51
C ARG A 127 7.41 -2.30 1.23
N VAL A 128 7.49 -1.48 2.28
CA VAL A 128 7.42 -0.03 2.10
C VAL A 128 8.82 0.46 1.77
N GLU A 129 9.04 0.87 0.53
CA GLU A 129 10.30 1.46 0.12
C GLU A 129 10.23 2.98 0.26
N ALA A 130 11.21 3.57 0.94
CA ALA A 130 11.36 5.02 0.95
C ALA A 130 11.59 5.49 -0.49
N LYS A 131 10.70 6.33 -0.99
CA LYS A 131 10.83 6.86 -2.35
C LYS A 131 12.15 7.65 -2.47
N PRO A 132 12.82 7.64 -3.63
CA PRO A 132 14.02 8.44 -3.81
C PRO A 132 13.69 9.92 -3.62
N LEU A 133 14.62 10.72 -3.11
CA LEU A 133 14.41 12.15 -2.87
C LEU A 133 13.88 12.88 -4.12
N SER A 134 14.40 12.51 -5.30
CA SER A 134 13.95 13.03 -6.59
C SER A 134 12.46 12.79 -6.85
N ALA A 135 11.86 11.73 -6.31
CA ALA A 135 10.42 11.50 -6.46
C ALA A 135 9.58 12.54 -5.71
N TYR A 136 10.01 12.96 -4.51
CA TYR A 136 9.32 14.01 -3.75
C TYR A 136 9.45 15.39 -4.40
N GLU A 137 10.63 15.68 -4.94
CA GLU A 137 10.89 16.90 -5.70
C GLU A 137 10.09 16.93 -7.00
N ASN A 138 10.08 15.81 -7.75
CA ASN A 138 9.28 15.70 -8.96
C ASN A 138 7.80 15.84 -8.65
N ASP A 139 7.31 15.24 -7.57
CA ASP A 139 5.92 15.31 -7.14
C ASP A 139 5.44 16.73 -6.81
N THR A 140 6.34 17.61 -6.37
CA THR A 140 6.02 19.01 -6.07
C THR A 140 6.30 19.93 -7.27
N SER A 141 7.23 19.55 -8.14
CA SER A 141 7.60 20.31 -9.34
C SER A 141 6.46 20.47 -10.35
N LEU A 142 6.55 21.54 -11.15
CA LEU A 142 5.60 21.84 -12.23
C LEU A 142 5.57 20.71 -13.28
N ASN A 143 6.73 20.13 -13.61
CA ASN A 143 6.82 18.98 -14.52
C ASN A 143 6.09 17.74 -13.99
N GLY A 144 6.20 17.44 -12.69
CA GLY A 144 5.45 16.33 -12.11
C GLY A 144 3.95 16.57 -12.10
N GLN A 145 3.51 17.80 -11.86
CA GLN A 145 2.09 18.18 -11.96
C GLN A 145 1.56 17.98 -13.38
N VAL A 146 2.30 18.43 -14.39
CA VAL A 146 1.98 18.20 -15.81
C VAL A 146 1.90 16.71 -16.12
N ASN A 147 2.88 15.91 -15.68
CA ASN A 147 2.89 14.46 -15.91
C ASN A 147 1.70 13.75 -15.25
N ARG A 148 1.26 14.17 -14.05
CA ARG A 148 0.06 13.63 -13.41
C ARG A 148 -1.20 13.96 -14.19
N VAL A 149 -1.33 15.20 -14.64
CA VAL A 149 -2.46 15.63 -15.48
C VAL A 149 -2.46 14.82 -16.77
N HIS A 150 -1.31 14.69 -17.44
CA HIS A 150 -1.16 13.88 -18.63
C HIS A 150 -1.57 12.41 -18.40
N LYS A 151 -1.12 11.79 -17.30
CA LYS A 151 -1.52 10.42 -16.94
C LYS A 151 -3.03 10.29 -16.69
N LYS A 152 -3.66 11.27 -16.05
CA LYS A 152 -5.12 11.32 -15.84
C LYS A 152 -5.86 11.46 -17.18
N ILE A 153 -5.36 12.31 -18.08
CA ILE A 153 -5.89 12.45 -19.45
C ILE A 153 -5.80 11.10 -20.15
N LEU A 154 -4.61 10.50 -20.23
CA LEU A 154 -4.43 9.18 -20.83
C LEU A 154 -5.39 8.15 -20.23
N GLN A 155 -5.51 8.06 -18.91
CA GLN A 155 -6.41 7.10 -18.27
C GLN A 155 -7.90 7.33 -18.61
N LYS A 156 -8.35 8.58 -18.73
CA LYS A 156 -9.73 8.91 -19.11
C LYS A 156 -10.01 8.60 -20.58
N TYR A 157 -9.07 8.93 -21.47
CA TYR A 157 -9.26 8.81 -22.92
C TYR A 157 -8.79 7.46 -23.51
N SER A 158 -7.95 6.69 -22.82
CA SER A 158 -7.63 5.31 -23.20
C SER A 158 -8.76 4.34 -22.84
N ARG A 159 -9.41 4.56 -21.70
CA ARG A 159 -10.55 3.75 -21.24
C ARG A 159 -11.82 3.99 -22.08
N SER A 160 -12.04 5.23 -22.54
CA SER A 160 -13.14 5.55 -23.45
C SER A 160 -12.92 4.98 -24.86
N LYS A 161 -11.66 4.84 -25.30
CA LYS A 161 -11.32 4.14 -26.55
C LYS A 161 -11.63 2.64 -26.47
N GLN A 162 -11.21 1.98 -25.38
CA GLN A 162 -11.53 0.57 -25.13
C GLN A 162 -13.03 0.28 -24.97
N GLN A 163 -13.80 1.19 -24.38
CA GLN A 163 -15.26 1.05 -24.29
C GLN A 163 -15.99 1.28 -25.63
N LYS A 164 -15.45 2.11 -26.52
CA LYS A 164 -15.98 2.27 -27.89
C LYS A 164 -15.64 1.07 -28.78
N ASP A 165 -14.44 0.52 -28.65
CA ASP A 165 -14.01 -0.64 -29.44
C ASP A 165 -14.77 -1.92 -29.02
N ALA A 166 -15.14 -2.05 -27.72
CA ALA A 166 -15.98 -3.15 -27.23
C ALA A 166 -17.47 -3.00 -27.58
N ALA A 167 -17.97 -1.78 -27.82
CA ALA A 167 -19.36 -1.54 -28.20
C ALA A 167 -19.61 -1.65 -29.73
N THR A 168 -18.55 -1.81 -30.52
CA THR A 168 -18.64 -1.90 -32.00
C THR A 168 -18.31 -3.31 -32.53
N SER A 169 -18.12 -4.30 -31.65
CA SER A 169 -17.78 -5.69 -32.03
C SER A 169 -18.93 -6.70 -31.88
N ASP A 170 -20.16 -6.24 -31.66
CA ASP A 170 -21.32 -7.12 -31.45
C ASP A 170 -22.30 -7.05 -32.63
N SER A 171 -21.80 -7.34 -33.85
CA SER A 171 -22.60 -7.60 -35.05
C SER A 171 -21.75 -8.19 -36.18
N LYS A 172 -21.28 -9.44 -36.04
CA LYS A 172 -21.14 -10.39 -37.17
C LYS A 172 -20.87 -11.83 -36.69
N LYS A 173 -21.94 -12.63 -36.54
CA LYS A 173 -21.94 -14.09 -36.74
C LYS A 173 -21.94 -14.30 -38.29
N THR A 174 -21.21 -15.24 -38.91
CA THR A 174 -21.41 -16.70 -38.87
C THR A 174 -20.19 -17.46 -39.43
N GLU A 175 -19.93 -18.64 -38.82
CA GLU A 175 -19.36 -19.95 -39.25
C GLU A 175 -18.75 -20.09 -40.67
N THR A 176 -17.71 -20.91 -40.96
CA THR A 176 -17.62 -22.37 -40.73
C THR A 176 -16.17 -22.93 -40.82
N GLU A 177 -15.78 -23.72 -39.81
CA GLU A 177 -15.05 -25.01 -39.78
C GLU A 177 -14.04 -25.43 -40.88
N SER A 178 -12.80 -25.79 -40.48
CA SER A 178 -12.11 -27.06 -40.84
C SER A 178 -10.77 -27.28 -40.11
N LYS A 179 -10.83 -28.16 -39.10
CA LYS A 179 -9.93 -29.30 -38.78
C LYS A 179 -8.51 -29.33 -39.38
N ASN A 180 -7.48 -29.33 -38.53
CA ASN A 180 -6.47 -30.40 -38.54
C ASN A 180 -5.87 -30.63 -37.15
N THR A 181 -5.80 -31.89 -36.77
CA THR A 181 -5.23 -32.43 -35.53
C THR A 181 -3.78 -32.81 -35.79
N GLN A 182 -2.83 -32.33 -34.99
CA GLN A 182 -1.67 -33.15 -34.64
C GLN A 182 -1.06 -32.72 -33.29
N SER A 183 -0.81 -33.74 -32.50
CA SER A 183 -0.41 -33.82 -31.11
C SER A 183 1.09 -33.57 -30.86
N GLU A 184 1.42 -33.46 -29.57
CA GLU A 184 2.70 -33.72 -28.87
C GLU A 184 3.50 -32.50 -28.36
N GLU A 185 3.44 -32.30 -27.03
CA GLU A 185 4.49 -31.67 -26.20
C GLU A 185 5.70 -32.63 -26.05
N PRO A 186 6.75 -32.31 -25.26
CA PRO A 186 7.62 -31.13 -25.24
C PRO A 186 9.10 -31.57 -25.44
N SER A 187 10.00 -30.70 -25.90
CA SER A 187 11.44 -31.01 -25.75
C SER A 187 12.28 -29.78 -25.39
N SER A 188 12.93 -29.95 -24.24
CA SER A 188 13.98 -29.14 -23.65
C SER A 188 15.20 -29.05 -24.57
N SER A 189 15.66 -27.84 -24.86
CA SER A 189 16.99 -27.63 -25.45
C SER A 189 17.59 -26.34 -24.85
N VAL A 190 17.98 -26.42 -23.59
CA VAL A 190 18.94 -25.47 -23.00
C VAL A 190 20.30 -26.12 -23.13
N THR A 191 21.15 -25.49 -23.93
CA THR A 191 22.47 -25.96 -24.36
C THR A 191 23.47 -25.83 -23.20
N ASP A 192 24.07 -26.94 -22.76
CA ASP A 192 25.16 -26.94 -21.80
C ASP A 192 26.45 -26.33 -22.42
N PRO A 193 27.24 -25.52 -21.69
CA PRO A 193 28.49 -24.99 -22.20
C PRO A 193 29.60 -26.05 -22.23
N ILE A 194 30.29 -26.13 -23.38
CA ILE A 194 31.47 -26.97 -23.61
C ILE A 194 32.63 -26.50 -22.70
N ILE A 195 33.07 -27.37 -21.80
CA ILE A 195 34.30 -27.20 -21.01
C ILE A 195 35.49 -27.70 -21.85
N TYR A 196 36.37 -26.80 -22.27
CA TYR A 196 37.69 -27.17 -22.79
C TYR A 196 38.60 -27.57 -21.62
N LYS A 197 39.11 -28.80 -21.64
CA LYS A 197 40.30 -29.18 -20.85
C LYS A 197 41.55 -28.98 -21.71
N LYS A 198 42.58 -28.50 -21.01
CA LYS A 198 43.94 -28.09 -21.42
C LYS A 198 44.61 -28.95 -22.48
#